data_AF-A0A7S1WLM5-F1
#
_entry.id   AF-A0A7S1WLM5-F1
#
_cell.length_a   1.000
_cell.length_b   1.000
_cell.length_c   1.000
_cell.angle_alpha   90.00
_cell.angle_beta   90.00
_cell.angle_gamma   90.00
#
_symmetry.space_group_name_H-M   'P 1'
#
loop_
_entity.id
_entity.type
_entity.pdbx_description
1 polymer ?
#
loop_
_entity_poly.entity_id
_entity_poly.type
_entity_poly.pdbx_seq_one_letter_code
_entity_poly.pdbx_strand_id
1 'polypeptide(L)'
;LGKTTELREKDVAALTLLSSTLRMELRFGIFHPFLMTHPLFRLWNMLDSTMVQRLCEESIFFLFLRTKDDLFVPATKAHSAYYVASGTLHYYHDPESIGKDEAATMEVVEQGRWMCEAALWTDWVHVGRAEA
;
A
#
# COMPACT_ATOMS: atom_id res chain seq x y z
N LEU A 1 -24.82 1.75 15.72
CA LEU A 1 -23.36 1.91 15.51
C LEU A 1 -23.18 2.39 14.07
N GLY A 2 -22.89 3.68 13.88
CA GLY A 2 -22.83 4.27 12.54
C GLY A 2 -21.68 3.68 11.74
N LYS A 3 -21.92 3.27 10.49
CA LYS A 3 -20.85 2.97 9.53
C LYS A 3 -20.00 4.23 9.39
N THR A 4 -18.79 4.22 9.92
CA THR A 4 -17.80 5.25 9.63
C THR A 4 -17.41 5.06 8.16
N THR A 5 -17.95 5.88 7.28
CA THR A 5 -17.47 5.94 5.89
C THR A 5 -16.02 6.40 5.91
N GLU A 6 -15.11 5.57 5.41
CA GLU A 6 -13.72 5.94 5.22
C GLU A 6 -13.64 7.08 4.20
N LEU A 7 -13.17 8.24 4.66
CA LEU A 7 -13.05 9.45 3.85
C LEU A 7 -11.72 9.42 3.11
N ARG A 8 -11.75 9.69 1.80
CA ARG A 8 -10.54 9.95 1.03
C ARG A 8 -10.15 11.41 1.24
N GLU A 9 -8.88 11.75 1.07
CA GLU A 9 -8.43 13.15 1.21
C GLU A 9 -9.22 14.12 0.33
N LYS A 10 -9.57 13.70 -0.89
CA LYS A 10 -10.39 14.50 -1.81
C LYS A 10 -11.81 14.79 -1.31
N ASP A 11 -12.31 14.01 -0.35
CA ASP A 11 -13.63 14.18 0.24
C ASP A 11 -13.60 15.26 1.36
N VAL A 12 -12.40 15.71 1.76
CA VAL A 12 -12.19 16.71 2.82
C VAL A 12 -11.78 18.05 2.21
N ALA A 13 -12.78 18.84 1.81
CA ALA A 13 -12.58 20.14 1.17
C ALA A 13 -11.68 21.11 1.97
N ALA A 14 -11.65 21.00 3.30
CA ALA A 14 -10.77 21.83 4.13
C ALA A 14 -9.27 21.63 3.84
N LEU A 15 -8.86 20.45 3.35
CA LEU A 15 -7.46 20.15 3.02
C LEU A 15 -6.94 20.99 1.84
N THR A 16 -7.83 21.46 0.96
CA THR A 16 -7.43 22.33 -0.16
C THR A 16 -7.06 23.74 0.28
N LEU A 17 -7.47 24.14 1.50
CA LEU A 17 -7.15 25.46 2.06
C LEU A 17 -5.77 25.50 2.72
N LEU A 18 -5.14 24.34 2.95
CA LEU A 18 -3.82 24.25 3.55
C LEU A 18 -2.74 24.75 2.57
N SER A 19 -1.76 25.47 3.12
CA SER A 19 -0.51 25.75 2.40
C SER A 19 0.18 24.45 2.02
N SER A 20 1.04 24.49 0.99
CA SER A 20 1.82 23.32 0.58
C SER A 20 2.65 22.74 1.72
N THR A 21 3.26 23.60 2.55
CA THR A 21 4.05 23.17 3.71
C THR A 21 3.20 22.42 4.74
N LEU A 22 2.03 22.97 5.12
CA LEU A 22 1.15 22.33 6.11
C LEU A 22 0.56 21.01 5.60
N ARG A 23 0.27 20.93 4.29
CA ARG A 23 -0.21 19.70 3.66
C ARG A 23 0.85 18.61 3.68
N MET A 24 2.09 18.97 3.35
CA MET A 24 3.23 18.06 3.40
C MET A 24 3.51 17.56 4.83
N GLU A 25 3.48 18.44 5.83
CA GLU A 25 3.62 18.05 7.24
C GLU A 25 2.49 17.12 7.69
N LEU A 26 1.25 17.41 7.32
CA LEU A 26 0.09 16.57 7.61
C LEU A 26 0.24 15.18 6.98
N ARG A 27 0.53 15.11 5.68
CA ARG A 27 0.69 13.86 4.95
C ARG A 27 1.89 13.06 5.47
N PHE A 28 2.98 13.73 5.82
CA PHE A 28 4.08 13.09 6.53
C PHE A 28 3.61 12.50 7.86
N GLY A 29 2.90 13.24 8.71
CA GLY A 29 2.37 12.74 9.97
C GLY A 29 1.43 11.53 9.81
N ILE A 30 0.63 11.50 8.74
CA ILE A 30 -0.29 10.39 8.42
C ILE A 30 0.48 9.14 7.95
N PHE A 31 1.40 9.28 7.00
CA PHE A 31 2.04 8.14 6.34
C PHE A 31 3.32 7.64 7.00
N HIS A 32 4.01 8.51 7.77
CA HIS A 32 5.23 8.18 8.49
C HIS A 32 5.14 6.90 9.33
N PRO A 33 4.12 6.66 10.17
CA PRO A 33 4.05 5.43 10.97
C PRO A 33 4.03 4.14 10.12
N PHE A 34 3.45 4.18 8.92
CA PHE A 34 3.42 3.04 8.01
C PHE A 34 4.74 2.85 7.29
N LEU A 35 5.33 3.94 6.76
CA LEU A 35 6.64 3.89 6.10
C LEU A 35 7.74 3.41 7.03
N MET A 36 7.73 3.84 8.29
CA MET A 36 8.75 3.46 9.27
C MET A 36 8.72 1.97 9.64
N THR A 37 7.75 1.20 9.16
CA THR A 37 7.80 -0.27 9.29
C THR A 37 8.82 -0.91 8.34
N HIS A 38 9.12 -0.27 7.21
CA HIS A 38 10.03 -0.80 6.22
C HIS A 38 11.46 -0.30 6.46
N PRO A 39 12.47 -1.19 6.57
CA PRO A 39 13.85 -0.81 6.88
C PRO A 39 14.44 0.24 5.93
N LEU A 40 14.11 0.17 4.63
CA LEU A 40 14.62 1.12 3.65
C LEU A 40 14.11 2.54 3.88
N PHE A 41 12.80 2.72 4.12
CA PHE A 41 12.24 4.05 4.32
C PHE A 41 12.70 4.66 5.65
N ARG A 42 12.95 3.83 6.68
CA ARG A 42 13.63 4.27 7.89
C ARG A 42 15.03 4.81 7.60
N LEU A 43 15.82 4.08 6.81
CA LEU A 43 17.16 4.53 6.42
C LEU A 43 17.10 5.85 5.66
N TRP A 44 16.20 5.98 4.70
CA TRP A 44 16.00 7.21 3.94
C TRP A 44 15.60 8.38 4.83
N ASN A 45 14.69 8.18 5.80
CA ASN A 45 14.29 9.24 6.72
C ASN A 45 15.43 9.69 7.64
N MET A 46 16.35 8.79 8.01
CA MET A 46 17.55 9.15 8.78
C MET A 46 18.56 9.95 7.94
N LEU A 47 18.65 9.67 6.64
CA LEU A 47 19.56 10.36 5.73
C LEU A 47 19.02 11.72 5.28
N ASP A 48 17.74 11.77 4.92
CA ASP A 48 17.05 12.96 4.45
C ASP A 48 15.54 12.86 4.72
N SER A 49 15.11 13.48 5.82
CA SER A 49 13.69 13.54 6.18
C SER A 49 12.87 14.42 5.24
N THR A 50 13.48 15.40 4.56
CA THR A 50 12.79 16.26 3.59
C THR A 50 12.41 15.47 2.35
N MET A 51 13.28 14.56 1.90
CA MET A 51 12.98 13.64 0.81
C MET A 51 11.80 12.72 1.15
N VAL A 52 11.76 12.16 2.37
CA VAL A 52 10.63 11.32 2.81
C VAL A 52 9.34 12.12 2.96
N GLN A 53 9.40 13.38 3.40
CA GLN A 53 8.24 14.27 3.39
C GLN A 53 7.67 14.47 1.98
N ARG A 54 8.53 14.67 0.97
CA ARG A 54 8.10 14.77 -0.44
C ARG A 54 7.51 13.45 -0.95
N LEU A 55 8.12 12.32 -0.59
CA LEU A 55 7.58 11.00 -0.92
C LEU A 55 6.15 10.83 -0.36
N CYS A 56 5.93 11.21 0.90
CA CYS A 56 4.61 11.20 1.52
C CYS A 56 3.62 12.15 0.81
N GLU A 57 4.07 13.31 0.34
CA GLU A 57 3.22 14.26 -0.39
C GLU A 57 2.81 13.71 -1.77
N GLU A 58 3.76 13.16 -2.54
CA GLU A 58 3.57 12.95 -3.97
C GLU A 58 3.24 11.51 -4.38
N SER A 59 3.69 10.51 -3.61
CA SER A 59 3.73 9.11 -4.09
C SER A 59 2.88 8.13 -3.29
N ILE A 60 2.37 8.53 -2.12
CA ILE A 60 1.66 7.63 -1.21
C ILE A 60 0.18 8.01 -1.16
N PHE A 61 -0.71 7.04 -1.16
CA PHE A 61 -2.14 7.30 -1.01
C PHE A 61 -2.82 6.08 -0.38
N PHE A 62 -3.98 6.31 0.24
CA PHE A 62 -4.82 5.22 0.69
C PHE A 62 -5.62 4.64 -0.47
N LEU A 63 -5.57 3.31 -0.59
CA LEU A 63 -6.46 2.53 -1.42
C LEU A 63 -7.44 1.80 -0.50
N PHE A 64 -8.73 2.00 -0.76
CA PHE A 64 -9.81 1.40 0.02
C PHE A 64 -10.51 0.35 -0.84
N LEU A 65 -10.50 -0.90 -0.37
CA LEU A 65 -11.11 -2.04 -1.01
C LEU A 65 -12.34 -2.48 -0.23
N ARG A 66 -13.37 -2.93 -0.94
CA ARG A 66 -14.51 -3.63 -0.33
C ARG A 66 -14.21 -5.12 -0.29
N THR A 67 -14.93 -5.84 0.56
CA THR A 67 -14.88 -7.30 0.58
C THR A 67 -15.14 -7.85 -0.82
N LYS A 68 -14.26 -8.74 -1.29
CA LYS A 68 -14.18 -9.33 -2.62
C LYS A 68 -13.69 -8.42 -3.75
N ASP A 69 -13.21 -7.21 -3.44
CA ASP A 69 -12.51 -6.41 -4.45
C ASP A 69 -11.09 -6.95 -4.62
N ASP A 70 -10.68 -7.09 -5.88
CA ASP A 70 -9.30 -7.44 -6.23
C ASP A 70 -8.39 -6.22 -6.07
N LEU A 71 -7.32 -6.39 -5.29
CA LEU A 71 -6.19 -5.47 -5.28
C LEU A 71 -5.38 -5.62 -6.58
N PHE A 72 -5.09 -6.86 -6.98
CA PHE A 72 -4.45 -7.21 -8.24
C PHE A 72 -4.72 -8.68 -8.60
N VAL A 73 -4.53 -8.99 -9.88
CA VAL A 73 -4.69 -10.34 -10.46
C VAL A 73 -3.38 -10.79 -11.10
N PRO A 74 -3.14 -12.11 -11.26
CA PRO A 74 -1.91 -12.62 -11.85
C PRO A 74 -1.70 -12.12 -13.28
N ALA A 75 -0.44 -12.20 -13.74
CA ALA A 75 0.01 -11.80 -15.07
C ALA A 75 -0.23 -10.30 -15.41
N THR A 76 -0.43 -9.45 -14.40
CA THR A 76 -0.53 -8.00 -14.56
C THR A 76 0.70 -7.28 -14.03
N LYS A 77 1.08 -6.16 -14.66
CA LYS A 77 2.23 -5.36 -14.24
C LYS A 77 1.95 -4.71 -12.88
N ALA A 78 2.88 -4.89 -11.95
CA ALA A 78 2.85 -4.24 -10.65
C ALA A 78 3.46 -2.84 -10.76
N HIS A 79 2.66 -1.82 -10.41
CA HIS A 79 3.08 -0.41 -10.47
C HIS A 79 3.39 0.18 -9.09
N SER A 80 3.07 -0.55 -8.03
CA SER A 80 3.16 -0.05 -6.66
C SER A 80 3.41 -1.21 -5.69
N ALA A 81 4.06 -0.88 -4.58
CA ALA A 81 4.05 -1.71 -3.39
C ALA A 81 2.86 -1.31 -2.50
N TYR A 82 2.35 -2.26 -1.72
CA TYR A 82 1.19 -2.07 -0.87
C TYR A 82 1.53 -2.38 0.57
N TYR A 83 0.93 -1.63 1.49
CA TYR A 83 1.01 -1.88 2.92
C TYR A 83 -0.39 -2.03 3.49
N VAL A 84 -0.65 -3.12 4.23
CA VAL A 84 -1.96 -3.37 4.83
C VAL A 84 -2.12 -2.49 6.07
N ALA A 85 -2.65 -1.28 5.88
CA ALA A 85 -2.86 -0.31 6.95
C ALA A 85 -3.95 -0.73 7.94
N SER A 86 -4.98 -1.43 7.45
CA SER A 86 -6.12 -1.93 8.22
C SER A 86 -6.75 -3.11 7.48
N GLY A 87 -7.38 -4.04 8.21
CA GLY A 87 -8.03 -5.22 7.64
C GLY A 87 -7.04 -6.34 7.28
N THR A 88 -7.45 -7.20 6.35
CA THR A 88 -6.71 -8.37 5.88
C THR A 88 -6.91 -8.54 4.39
N LEU A 89 -5.95 -9.13 3.69
CA LEU A 89 -6.10 -9.56 2.31
C LEU A 89 -5.92 -11.09 2.23
N HIS A 90 -6.58 -11.71 1.25
CA HIS A 90 -6.36 -13.08 0.85
C HIS A 90 -5.47 -13.11 -0.39
N TYR A 91 -4.30 -13.72 -0.28
CA TYR A 91 -3.39 -13.94 -1.38
C TYR A 91 -3.53 -15.37 -1.89
N TYR A 92 -3.90 -15.52 -3.15
CA TYR A 92 -4.04 -16.80 -3.83
C TYR A 92 -2.88 -16.95 -4.80
N HIS A 93 -2.09 -18.01 -4.62
CA HIS A 93 -1.02 -18.29 -5.56
C HIS A 93 -1.58 -18.87 -6.87
N ASP A 94 -1.06 -18.42 -8.00
CA ASP A 94 -1.45 -18.94 -9.31
C ASP A 94 -0.83 -20.33 -9.53
N PRO A 95 -1.62 -21.40 -9.75
CA PRO A 95 -1.10 -22.75 -10.00
C PRO A 95 -0.07 -22.83 -11.12
N GLU A 96 -0.16 -21.95 -12.13
CA GLU A 96 0.81 -21.91 -13.23
C GLU A 96 2.19 -21.39 -12.77
N SER A 97 2.23 -20.62 -11.68
CA SER A 97 3.44 -20.01 -11.13
C SER A 97 4.18 -20.89 -10.10
N ILE A 98 3.50 -21.84 -9.44
CA ILE A 98 4.10 -22.65 -8.36
C ILE A 98 4.56 -24.05 -8.83
N GLY A 99 4.27 -24.42 -10.07
CA GLY A 99 4.54 -25.76 -10.59
C GLY A 99 3.44 -26.75 -10.25
N LYS A 100 3.24 -27.74 -11.13
CA LYS A 100 2.02 -28.58 -11.18
C LYS A 100 1.77 -29.47 -9.95
N ASP A 101 2.73 -29.60 -9.05
CA ASP A 101 2.66 -30.50 -7.89
C ASP A 101 2.26 -29.79 -6.59
N GLU A 102 2.14 -28.47 -6.58
CA GLU A 102 1.68 -27.71 -5.40
C GLU A 102 0.21 -27.31 -5.53
N ALA A 103 -0.60 -27.70 -4.54
CA ALA A 103 -2.00 -27.28 -4.48
C ALA A 103 -2.09 -25.75 -4.36
N ALA A 104 -3.09 -25.13 -4.99
CA ALA A 104 -3.34 -23.70 -4.84
C ALA A 104 -3.49 -23.36 -3.35
N THR A 105 -2.50 -22.68 -2.79
CA THR A 105 -2.50 -22.23 -1.40
C THR A 105 -3.08 -20.82 -1.33
N MET A 106 -3.82 -20.55 -0.25
CA MET A 106 -4.28 -19.23 0.11
C MET A 106 -3.58 -18.81 1.39
N GLU A 107 -2.94 -17.63 1.37
CA GLU A 107 -2.32 -16.99 2.52
C GLU A 107 -3.15 -15.78 2.95
N VAL A 108 -3.33 -15.61 4.26
CA VAL A 108 -3.94 -14.38 4.81
C VAL A 108 -2.82 -13.38 5.10
N VAL A 109 -2.86 -12.25 4.41
CA VAL A 109 -1.94 -11.13 4.64
C VAL A 109 -2.57 -10.18 5.65
N GLU A 110 -2.04 -10.20 6.86
CA GLU A 110 -2.53 -9.39 7.97
C GLU A 110 -2.08 -7.93 7.91
N GLN A 111 -2.73 -7.10 8.73
CA GLN A 111 -2.31 -5.73 8.99
C GLN A 111 -0.82 -5.63 9.34
N GLY A 112 -0.15 -4.61 8.81
CA GLY A 112 1.26 -4.36 9.09
C GLY A 112 2.23 -5.05 8.12
N ARG A 113 1.72 -5.76 7.13
CA ARG A 113 2.53 -6.43 6.11
C ARG A 113 2.64 -5.61 4.83
N TRP A 114 3.81 -5.73 4.20
CA TRP A 114 4.09 -5.21 2.87
C TRP A 114 3.85 -6.29 1.81
N MET A 115 3.41 -5.85 0.63
CA MET A 115 3.25 -6.67 -0.55
C MET A 115 3.87 -5.95 -1.75
N CYS A 116 4.36 -6.73 -2.71
CA CYS A 116 4.84 -6.23 -4.00
C CYS A 116 5.98 -5.20 -3.88
N GLU A 117 6.84 -5.29 -2.87
CA GLU A 117 8.03 -4.42 -2.72
C GLU A 117 8.94 -4.47 -3.95
N ALA A 118 8.98 -5.59 -4.67
CA ALA A 118 9.72 -5.75 -5.92
C ALA A 118 9.33 -4.71 -6.99
N ALA A 119 8.08 -4.24 -6.99
CA ALA A 119 7.59 -3.23 -7.92
C ALA A 119 8.26 -1.86 -7.73
N LEU A 120 8.92 -1.62 -6.59
CA LEU A 120 9.67 -0.38 -6.37
C LEU A 120 11.04 -0.38 -7.07
N TRP A 121 11.59 -1.55 -7.38
CA TRP A 121 12.98 -1.71 -7.83
C TRP A 121 13.09 -2.32 -9.23
N THR A 122 12.03 -2.97 -9.70
CA THR A 122 12.06 -3.79 -10.92
C THR A 122 10.75 -3.70 -11.70
N ASP A 123 10.79 -4.02 -13.00
CA ASP A 123 9.59 -4.30 -13.78
C ASP A 123 9.00 -5.65 -13.33
N TRP A 124 8.11 -5.59 -12.34
CA TRP A 124 7.50 -6.76 -11.71
C TRP A 124 6.12 -7.08 -12.30
N VAL A 125 5.79 -8.36 -12.37
CA VAL A 125 4.47 -8.88 -12.76
C VAL A 125 3.91 -9.69 -11.60
N HIS A 126 2.65 -9.47 -11.25
CA HIS A 126 1.98 -10.22 -10.18
C HIS A 126 1.90 -11.71 -10.55
N VAL A 127 2.35 -12.57 -9.63
CA VAL A 127 2.37 -14.04 -9.78
C VAL A 127 1.22 -14.72 -9.05
N GLY A 128 0.27 -13.93 -8.55
CA GLY A 128 -0.89 -14.40 -7.81
C GLY A 128 -1.95 -13.30 -7.74
N ARG A 129 -3.06 -13.61 -7.08
CA ARG A 129 -4.20 -12.71 -6.89
C ARG A 129 -4.27 -12.27 -5.43
N ALA A 130 -4.51 -10.98 -5.19
CA ALA A 130 -4.80 -10.46 -3.85
C ALA A 130 -6.22 -9.87 -3.82
N GLU A 131 -7.03 -10.30 -2.87
CA GLU A 131 -8.44 -9.90 -2.69
C GLU A 131 -8.69 -9.47 -1.24
N ALA A 132 -9.60 -8.51 -1.02
CA ALA A 132 -9.98 -8.01 0.32
C ALA A 132 -11.19 -8.72 0.96
#